data_AF-A0AAC9MTJ2-F1
#
_entry.id   AF-A0AAC9MTJ2-F1
#
_cell.length_a   1.000
_cell.length_b   1.000
_cell.length_c   1.000
_cell.angle_alpha   90.00
_cell.angle_beta   90.00
_cell.angle_gamma   90.00
#
_symmetry.space_group_name_H-M   'P 1'
#
loop_
_entity.id
_entity.type
_entity.pdbx_description
1 polymer ?
#
loop_
_entity_poly.entity_id
_entity_poly.type
_entity_poly.pdbx_seq_one_letter_code
_entity_poly.pdbx_strand_id
1 'polypeptide(L)'
;MEGTLLRRYGGFYYVESEGRVWTCRLRGRFRLQETVFLPGDRVEIKPVGPGEGVIEDLKPRRTCLKRPAVANVEQVIIVFALREPPRIWNSWTGCYF
;
A
#
# COMPACT_ATOMS: atom_id res chain seq x y z
N MET A 1 -9.80 12.76 -8.22
CA MET A 1 -10.12 12.51 -6.79
C MET A 1 -8.93 11.83 -6.17
N GLU A 2 -8.57 12.20 -4.95
CA GLU A 2 -7.45 11.57 -4.23
C GLU A 2 -7.94 10.37 -3.44
N GLY A 3 -7.10 9.35 -3.32
CA GLY A 3 -7.41 8.17 -2.54
C GLY A 3 -6.17 7.43 -2.06
N THR A 4 -6.41 6.41 -1.23
CA THR A 4 -5.38 5.55 -0.67
C THR A 4 -5.48 4.15 -1.27
N LEU A 5 -4.38 3.66 -1.84
CA LEU A 5 -4.31 2.30 -2.35
C LEU A 5 -4.35 1.30 -1.18
N LEU A 6 -5.39 0.48 -1.12
CA LEU A 6 -5.56 -0.54 -0.07
C LEU A 6 -4.83 -1.84 -0.41
N ARG A 7 -5.05 -2.33 -1.64
CA ARG A 7 -4.49 -3.59 -2.12
C ARG A 7 -4.47 -3.65 -3.64
N ARG A 8 -3.63 -4.54 -4.18
CA ARG A 8 -3.61 -4.91 -5.58
C ARG A 8 -3.91 -6.40 -5.71
N TYR A 9 -4.82 -6.77 -6.59
CA TYR A 9 -5.16 -8.17 -6.85
C TYR A 9 -5.55 -8.36 -8.31
N GLY A 10 -5.00 -9.37 -8.99
CA GLY A 10 -5.39 -9.71 -10.37
C GLY A 10 -5.23 -8.58 -11.40
N GLY A 11 -4.28 -7.66 -11.20
CA GLY A 11 -4.12 -6.49 -12.09
C GLY A 11 -5.06 -5.31 -11.80
N PHE A 12 -5.92 -5.45 -10.79
CA PHE A 12 -6.78 -4.38 -10.27
C PHE A 12 -6.18 -3.77 -9.00
N TYR A 13 -6.49 -2.50 -8.80
CA TYR A 13 -6.03 -1.66 -7.70
C TYR A 13 -7.24 -1.17 -6.93
N TYR A 14 -7.34 -1.51 -5.66
CA TYR A 14 -8.48 -1.13 -4.83
C TYR A 14 -8.12 0.13 -4.06
N VAL A 15 -8.75 1.24 -4.41
CA VAL A 15 -8.44 2.56 -3.86
C VAL A 15 -9.61 3.04 -3.02
N GLU A 16 -9.37 3.36 -1.76
CA GLU A 16 -10.35 4.05 -0.93
C GLU A 16 -10.30 5.54 -1.23
N SER A 17 -11.46 6.12 -1.52
CA SER A 17 -11.62 7.55 -1.75
C SER A 17 -13.05 7.94 -1.40
N GLU A 18 -13.21 9.02 -0.65
CA GLU A 18 -14.51 9.57 -0.24
C GLU A 18 -15.41 8.54 0.49
N GLY A 19 -14.82 7.65 1.29
CA GLY A 19 -15.54 6.63 2.06
C GLY A 19 -16.03 5.45 1.21
N ARG A 20 -15.56 5.31 -0.03
CA ARG A 20 -15.91 4.20 -0.93
C ARG A 20 -14.66 3.56 -1.50
N VAL A 21 -14.75 2.26 -1.80
CA VAL A 21 -13.67 1.51 -2.45
C VAL A 21 -13.92 1.46 -3.95
N TRP A 22 -12.99 2.01 -4.71
CA TRP A 22 -12.99 2.02 -6.17
C TRP A 22 -12.13 0.87 -6.69
N THR A 23 -12.65 0.16 -7.70
CA THR A 23 -11.87 -0.81 -8.47
C THR A 23 -11.19 -0.09 -9.62
N CYS A 24 -9.87 0.07 -9.52
CA CYS A 24 -9.10 0.86 -10.45
C CYS A 24 -8.17 0.01 -11.34
N ARG A 25 -7.93 0.51 -12.55
CA ARG A 25 -6.86 0.03 -13.44
C ARG A 25 -5.78 1.10 -13.58
N LEU A 26 -4.56 0.69 -13.95
CA LEU A 26 -3.51 1.65 -14.28
C LEU A 26 -3.74 2.28 -15.65
N ARG A 27 -3.50 3.60 -15.74
CA ARG A 27 -3.32 4.27 -17.03
C ARG A 27 -2.10 3.68 -17.76
N GLY A 28 -2.18 3.55 -19.08
CA GLY A 28 -1.16 2.90 -19.91
C GLY A 28 0.28 3.40 -19.68
N ARG A 29 0.45 4.70 -19.36
CA ARG A 29 1.77 5.30 -19.06
C ARG A 29 2.47 4.63 -17.87
N PHE A 30 1.75 4.21 -16.83
CA PHE A 30 2.34 3.53 -15.68
C PHE A 30 2.78 2.10 -15.97
N ARG A 31 2.21 1.46 -17.01
CA ARG A 31 2.67 0.13 -17.43
C ARG A 31 4.08 0.19 -18.06
N LEU A 32 4.45 1.33 -18.61
CA LEU A 32 5.77 1.55 -19.24
C LEU A 32 6.84 2.00 -18.23
N GLN A 33 6.43 2.66 -17.14
CA GLN A 33 7.35 3.22 -16.15
C GLN A 33 7.73 2.25 -15.03
N GLU A 34 7.26 0.99 -15.08
CA GLU A 34 7.49 -0.06 -14.06
C GLU A 34 7.29 0.42 -12.61
N THR A 35 6.40 1.40 -12.41
CA THR A 35 6.19 2.00 -11.10
C THR A 35 5.58 0.96 -10.16
N VAL A 36 6.27 0.66 -9.06
CA VAL A 36 5.78 -0.25 -8.04
C VAL A 36 4.76 0.49 -7.19
N PHE A 37 3.55 -0.06 -7.11
CA PHE A 37 2.48 0.43 -6.25
C PHE A 37 2.38 -0.43 -5.00
N LEU A 38 2.32 0.22 -3.83
CA LEU A 38 2.29 -0.40 -2.52
C LEU A 38 1.00 -0.02 -1.78
N PRO A 39 0.47 -0.90 -0.92
CA PRO A 39 -0.54 -0.50 0.05
C PRO A 39 -0.11 0.74 0.83
N GLY A 40 -1.02 1.68 1.02
CA GLY A 40 -0.77 2.98 1.65
C GLY A 40 -0.29 4.08 0.68
N ASP A 41 -0.06 3.77 -0.61
CA ASP A 41 0.22 4.80 -1.61
C ASP A 41 -0.95 5.78 -1.77
N ARG A 42 -0.64 7.07 -1.84
CA ARG A 42 -1.60 8.12 -2.17
C ARG A 42 -1.64 8.28 -3.68
N VAL A 43 -2.82 8.15 -4.27
CA VAL A 43 -3.01 8.14 -5.72
C VAL A 43 -4.11 9.10 -6.13
N GLU A 44 -4.00 9.59 -7.35
CA GLU A 44 -5.09 10.32 -7.99
C GLU A 44 -5.85 9.38 -8.92
N ILE A 45 -7.14 9.23 -8.67
CA ILE A 45 -8.04 8.42 -9.47
C ILE A 45 -9.00 9.29 -10.29
N LYS A 46 -9.32 8.81 -11.48
CA LYS A 46 -10.36 9.34 -12.36
C LYS A 46 -11.47 8.29 -12.50
N PRO A 47 -12.71 8.59 -12.09
CA PRO A 47 -13.86 7.71 -12.32
C PRO A 47 -14.09 7.47 -13.81
N VAL A 48 -14.36 6.22 -14.16
CA VAL A 48 -14.75 5.81 -15.53
C VAL A 48 -16.09 5.09 -15.58
N GLY A 49 -16.63 4.73 -14.41
CA GLY A 49 -17.94 4.13 -14.26
C GLY A 49 -18.34 4.02 -12.78
N PRO A 50 -19.51 3.44 -12.48
CA PRO A 50 -19.96 3.25 -11.10
C PRO A 50 -19.00 2.34 -10.33
N GLY A 51 -18.23 2.89 -9.39
CA GLY A 51 -17.25 2.13 -8.60
C GLY A 51 -16.00 1.69 -9.37
N GLU A 52 -15.83 2.14 -10.62
CA GLU A 52 -14.66 1.86 -11.44
C GLU A 52 -13.87 3.14 -11.73
N GLY A 53 -12.54 3.03 -11.71
CA GLY A 53 -11.64 4.17 -11.93
C GLY A 53 -10.36 3.81 -12.66
N VAL A 54 -9.60 4.84 -13.00
CA VAL A 54 -8.23 4.74 -13.52
C VAL A 54 -7.31 5.54 -12.62
N ILE A 55 -6.18 4.95 -12.24
CA ILE A 55 -5.11 5.68 -11.52
C ILE A 55 -4.37 6.54 -12.55
N GLU A 56 -4.45 7.86 -12.37
CA GLU A 56 -3.87 8.88 -13.24
C GLU A 56 -2.51 9.36 -12.74
N ASP A 57 -2.30 9.37 -11.42
CA ASP A 57 -1.06 9.83 -10.80
C ASP A 57 -0.75 9.09 -9.48
N LEU A 58 0.54 8.98 -9.15
CA LEU A 58 1.03 8.48 -7.86
C LEU A 58 1.72 9.63 -7.13
N LYS A 59 1.23 10.00 -5.95
CA LYS A 59 1.81 11.10 -5.18
C LYS A 59 3.11 10.66 -4.49
N PRO A 60 4.05 11.59 -4.22
CA PRO A 60 5.30 11.28 -3.55
C PRO A 60 5.07 10.59 -2.19
N ARG A 61 5.82 9.51 -1.94
CA ARG A 61 5.80 8.81 -0.65
C ARG A 61 6.55 9.63 0.40
N ARG A 62 5.97 9.73 1.59
CA ARG A 62 6.66 10.30 2.76
C ARG A 62 7.50 9.25 3.48
N THR A 63 6.99 8.02 3.57
CA THR A 63 7.67 6.89 4.22
C THR A 63 7.44 5.62 3.40
N CYS A 64 8.34 4.65 3.54
CA CYS A 64 8.19 3.32 2.94
C CYS A 64 8.83 2.28 3.87
N LEU A 65 8.03 1.33 4.33
CA LEU A 65 8.51 0.12 4.99
C LEU A 65 8.91 -0.91 3.93
N LYS A 66 10.02 -1.60 4.18
CA LYS A 66 10.48 -2.68 3.30
C LYS A 66 9.79 -4.00 3.62
N ARG A 67 9.54 -4.29 4.90
CA ARG A 67 8.86 -5.51 5.37
C ARG A 67 7.89 -5.22 6.52
N PRO A 68 6.58 -5.44 6.34
CA PRO A 68 5.91 -5.63 5.04
C PRO A 68 6.11 -4.41 4.13
N ALA A 69 6.03 -4.60 2.80
CA ALA A 69 6.17 -3.51 1.84
C ALA A 69 4.92 -2.62 1.85
N VAL A 70 4.97 -1.50 2.58
CA VAL A 70 3.84 -0.57 2.80
C VAL A 70 4.36 0.87 2.76
N ALA A 71 3.65 1.76 2.09
CA ALA A 71 3.99 3.18 1.99
C ALA A 71 3.19 4.04 2.96
N ASN A 72 3.70 5.24 3.27
CA ASN A 72 3.02 6.29 4.05
C ASN A 72 2.52 5.83 5.43
N VAL A 73 3.21 4.89 6.05
CA VAL A 73 2.97 4.50 7.45
C VAL A 73 3.46 5.62 8.37
N GLU A 74 2.61 6.08 9.27
CA GLU A 74 2.94 7.14 10.25
C GLU A 74 3.17 6.58 11.66
N GLN A 75 2.63 5.40 11.97
CA GLN A 75 2.74 4.78 13.29
C GLN A 75 3.00 3.29 13.16
N VAL A 76 3.81 2.75 14.07
CA VAL A 76 4.11 1.31 14.18
C VAL A 76 3.85 0.89 15.62
N ILE A 77 3.01 -0.12 15.80
CA ILE A 77 2.70 -0.68 17.12
C ILE A 77 3.51 -1.97 17.27
N ILE A 78 4.47 -1.96 18.19
CA ILE A 78 5.30 -3.14 18.50
C ILE A 78 4.68 -3.84 19.71
N VAL A 79 4.24 -5.07 19.51
CA VAL A 79 3.62 -5.90 20.56
C VAL A 79 4.63 -6.92 21.06
N PHE A 80 4.80 -7.01 22.38
CA PHE A 80 5.62 -8.02 23.04
C PHE A 80 4.91 -8.58 24.26
N ALA A 81 5.15 -9.86 24.55
CA ALA A 81 4.66 -10.52 25.75
C ALA A 81 5.73 -10.54 26.85
N LEU A 82 5.31 -10.49 28.11
CA LEU A 82 6.22 -10.63 29.26
C LEU A 82 6.55 -12.09 29.58
N ARG A 83 5.65 -13.02 29.26
CA ARG A 83 5.78 -14.43 29.67
C ARG A 83 5.67 -15.40 28.49
N GLU A 84 4.58 -15.35 27.75
CA GLU A 84 4.33 -16.31 26.67
C GLU A 84 3.77 -15.60 25.43
N PRO A 85 4.47 -15.66 24.29
CA PRO A 85 5.82 -16.23 24.09
C PRO A 85 6.89 -15.47 24.92
N PRO A 86 7.97 -16.13 25.36
CA PRO A 86 9.08 -15.45 26.05
C PRO A 86 9.72 -14.41 25.14
N ARG A 87 10.34 -13.37 25.73
CA ARG A 87 11.00 -12.31 24.96
C ARG A 87 12.07 -12.88 24.02
N ILE A 88 11.82 -12.76 22.72
CA ILE A 88 12.78 -13.04 21.65
C ILE A 88 13.81 -11.90 21.53
N TRP A 89 14.74 -11.78 22.49
CA TRP A 89 15.74 -10.71 22.43
C TRP A 89 16.90 -11.04 21.49
N ASN A 90 17.42 -12.29 21.40
CA ASN A 90 18.57 -12.60 20.54
C ASN A 90 18.71 -14.08 20.12
N SER A 91 17.95 -14.55 19.13
CA SER A 91 18.32 -15.74 18.34
C SER A 91 18.51 -15.33 16.88
N TRP A 92 19.53 -14.50 16.64
CA TRP A 92 19.90 -13.98 15.32
C TRP A 92 20.80 -14.97 14.57
N THR A 93 20.25 -15.63 13.56
CA THR A 93 20.88 -15.81 12.23
C THR A 93 19.78 -16.23 11.25
N GLY A 94 19.29 -15.32 10.39
CA GLY A 94 18.66 -15.77 9.14
C GLY A 94 17.48 -15.00 8.55
N CYS A 95 16.90 -13.98 9.18
CA CYS A 95 15.76 -13.26 8.57
C CYS A 95 15.98 -11.74 8.63
N TYR A 96 16.88 -11.27 7.77
CA TYR A 96 17.15 -9.84 7.54
C TYR A 96 15.89 -9.11 7.07
N PHE A 97 15.58 -7.96 7.65
CA PHE A 97 14.65 -6.97 7.10
C PHE A 97 15.18 -6.37 5.79
#